data_AF-A0A2A2Q9W0-F1
#
_entry.id   AF-A0A2A2Q9W0-F1
#
_cell.length_a   1.000
_cell.length_b   1.000
_cell.length_c   1.000
_cell.angle_alpha   90.00
_cell.angle_beta   90.00
_cell.angle_gamma   90.00
#
_symmetry.space_group_name_H-M   'P 1'
#
loop_
_entity.id
_entity.type
_entity.pdbx_description
1 polymer ?
#
loop_
_entity_poly.entity_id
_entity_poly.type
_entity_poly.pdbx_seq_one_letter_code
_entity_poly.pdbx_strand_id
1 'polypeptide(L)'
;MEPTPSHPLRPILDQIPYQPGRSFVHQIESDQWKDLGVRKQDQLLIEFRPLKEGDLALILHHGQAILTRYRHLPQATFTPPAPLEPIPKDDAVLQGVVTCLVRTM
;
A
#
# COMPACT_ATOMS: atom_id res chain seq x y z
N MET A 1 24.20 21.70 -12.53
CA MET A 1 23.16 21.03 -11.73
C MET A 1 23.36 19.55 -11.97
N GLU A 2 23.93 18.84 -11.00
CA GLU A 2 24.02 17.38 -11.10
C GLU A 2 22.59 16.82 -11.12
N PRO A 3 22.28 15.86 -12.01
CA PRO A 3 20.99 15.20 -11.99
C PRO A 3 20.85 14.53 -10.64
N THR A 4 19.83 14.91 -9.87
CA THR A 4 19.41 14.17 -8.67
C THR A 4 19.29 12.71 -9.10
N PRO A 5 19.97 11.75 -8.45
CA PRO A 5 19.92 10.35 -8.86
C PRO A 5 18.46 9.89 -8.74
N SER A 6 17.75 9.90 -9.86
CA SER A 6 16.39 9.42 -9.92
C SER A 6 16.49 7.91 -9.74
N HIS A 7 15.74 7.39 -8.77
CA HIS A 7 15.66 5.96 -8.53
C HIS A 7 15.43 5.24 -9.88
N PRO A 8 16.16 4.16 -10.21
CA PRO A 8 16.15 3.56 -11.56
C PRO A 8 14.75 3.10 -11.99
N LEU A 9 13.86 2.80 -11.04
CA LEU A 9 12.47 2.42 -11.30
C LEU A 9 11.51 3.61 -11.49
N ARG A 10 11.89 4.83 -11.15
CA ARG A 10 11.00 6.00 -11.21
C ARG A 10 10.45 6.26 -12.62
N PRO A 11 11.25 6.21 -13.70
CA PRO A 11 10.72 6.36 -15.07
C PRO A 11 9.72 5.28 -15.46
N ILE A 12 9.82 4.09 -14.86
CA ILE A 12 8.89 2.97 -15.11
C ILE A 12 7.58 3.22 -14.38
N LEU A 13 7.62 3.69 -13.13
CA LEU A 13 6.42 4.01 -12.34
C LEU A 13 5.61 5.15 -12.97
N ASP A 14 6.29 6.19 -13.49
CA ASP A 14 5.65 7.31 -14.17
C ASP A 14 4.92 6.87 -15.47
N GLN A 15 5.31 5.73 -16.04
CA GLN A 15 4.67 5.13 -17.21
C GLN A 15 3.50 4.21 -16.87
N ILE A 16 3.29 3.85 -15.61
CA ILE A 16 2.17 2.99 -15.22
C ILE A 16 0.89 3.83 -15.26
N PRO A 17 -0.01 3.61 -16.24
CA PRO A 17 -1.25 4.36 -16.30
C PRO A 17 -2.13 3.98 -15.09
N TYR A 18 -2.82 4.98 -14.54
CA TYR A 18 -3.90 4.72 -13.59
C TYR A 18 -4.97 3.86 -14.27
N GLN A 19 -5.13 2.62 -13.81
CA GLN A 19 -6.16 1.70 -14.27
C GLN A 19 -7.05 1.33 -13.08
N PRO A 20 -8.19 2.02 -12.89
CA PRO A 20 -9.13 1.70 -11.83
C PRO A 20 -9.47 0.20 -11.83
N GLY A 21 -9.39 -0.44 -10.66
CA GLY A 21 -9.66 -1.87 -10.53
C GLY A 21 -8.60 -2.80 -11.13
N ARG A 22 -7.44 -2.30 -11.57
CA ARG A 22 -6.30 -3.12 -11.99
C ARG A 22 -5.01 -2.71 -11.29
N SER A 23 -4.53 -1.49 -11.53
CA SER A 23 -3.25 -1.03 -10.97
C SER A 23 -3.17 0.49 -10.89
N PHE A 24 -2.52 0.98 -9.85
CA PHE A 24 -2.18 2.40 -9.72
C PHE A 24 -0.96 2.63 -8.84
N VAL A 25 -0.32 3.77 -9.03
CA VAL A 25 0.77 4.24 -8.17
C VAL A 25 0.20 5.19 -7.13
N HIS A 26 0.53 4.96 -5.85
CA HIS A 26 0.16 5.81 -4.73
C HIS A 26 1.42 6.39 -4.07
N GLN A 27 1.49 7.71 -3.98
CA GLN A 27 2.58 8.41 -3.30
C GLN A 27 2.25 8.62 -1.83
N ILE A 28 3.20 8.30 -0.95
CA ILE A 28 3.01 8.41 0.49
C ILE A 28 3.31 9.83 0.96
N GLU A 29 2.32 10.46 1.58
CA GLU A 29 2.41 11.84 2.03
C GLU A 29 2.82 12.00 3.52
N SER A 30 2.78 10.91 4.29
CA SER A 30 3.09 10.93 5.74
C SER A 30 3.78 9.65 6.23
N ASP A 31 4.38 9.71 7.42
CA ASP A 31 5.06 8.55 8.05
C ASP A 31 4.13 7.65 8.86
N GLN A 32 2.81 7.76 8.66
CA GLN A 32 1.81 7.00 9.41
C GLN A 32 1.94 5.47 9.25
N TRP A 33 2.59 5.01 8.17
CA TRP A 33 2.75 3.58 7.86
C TRP A 33 4.19 3.09 8.03
N LYS A 34 5.03 3.84 8.77
CA LYS A 34 6.44 3.49 9.01
C LYS A 34 6.63 2.11 9.64
N ASP A 35 5.71 1.69 10.51
CA ASP A 35 5.75 0.39 11.18
C ASP A 35 5.43 -0.77 10.23
N LEU A 36 4.84 -0.47 9.07
CA LEU A 36 4.67 -1.42 7.96
C LEU A 36 5.87 -1.40 6.99
N GLY A 37 6.92 -0.62 7.30
CA GLY A 37 8.09 -0.44 6.45
C GLY A 37 7.93 0.61 5.37
N VAL A 38 6.83 1.39 5.38
CA VAL A 38 6.48 2.40 4.38
C VAL A 38 6.71 3.80 4.93
N ARG A 39 7.49 4.63 4.22
CA ARG A 39 7.90 5.96 4.65
C ARG A 39 7.27 7.05 3.80
N LYS A 40 7.23 8.27 4.34
CA LYS A 40 6.92 9.46 3.54
C LYS A 40 7.80 9.50 2.29
N GLN A 41 7.20 9.88 1.16
CA GLN A 41 7.78 9.92 -0.18
C GLN A 41 8.02 8.55 -0.86
N ASP A 42 7.78 7.42 -0.18
CA ASP A 42 7.73 6.14 -0.88
C ASP A 42 6.62 6.17 -1.95
N GLN A 43 6.83 5.43 -3.03
CA GLN A 43 5.83 5.18 -4.07
C GLN A 43 5.42 3.71 -4.02
N LEU A 44 4.12 3.46 -3.95
CA LEU A 44 3.55 2.11 -3.89
C LEU A 44 2.88 1.79 -5.23
N LEU A 45 3.29 0.71 -5.87
CA LEU A 45 2.48 0.08 -6.91
C LEU A 45 1.42 -0.80 -6.23
N ILE A 46 0.17 -0.47 -6.45
CA ILE A 46 -0.99 -1.14 -5.88
C ILE A 46 -1.75 -1.82 -7.01
N GLU A 47 -2.01 -3.11 -6.86
CA GLU A 47 -2.71 -3.93 -7.85
C GLU A 47 -3.94 -4.61 -7.24
N PHE A 48 -5.01 -4.66 -8.02
CA PHE A 48 -6.23 -5.36 -7.64
C PHE A 48 -6.09 -6.86 -7.94
N ARG A 49 -5.74 -7.63 -6.90
CA ARG A 49 -5.57 -9.09 -6.98
C ARG A 49 -6.09 -9.77 -5.71
N PRO A 50 -6.33 -11.09 -5.74
CA PRO A 50 -6.66 -11.85 -4.54
C PRO A 50 -5.62 -11.67 -3.43
N LEU A 51 -6.10 -11.58 -2.19
CA LEU A 51 -5.28 -11.46 -0.98
C LEU A 51 -4.58 -12.77 -0.63
N LYS A 52 -3.34 -12.65 -0.14
CA LYS A 52 -2.51 -13.72 0.40
C LYS A 52 -2.02 -13.34 1.79
N GLU A 53 -1.75 -14.35 2.62
CA GLU A 53 -1.21 -14.15 3.97
C GLU A 53 -0.01 -13.21 3.97
N GLY A 54 -0.04 -12.19 4.82
CA GLY A 54 1.05 -11.22 4.98
C GLY A 54 1.10 -10.10 3.95
N ASP A 55 0.21 -10.10 2.95
CA ASP A 55 0.12 -9.02 1.95
C ASP A 55 -0.07 -7.65 2.63
N LEU A 56 0.58 -6.63 2.08
CA LEU A 56 0.27 -5.24 2.41
C LEU A 56 -0.92 -4.81 1.55
N ALA A 57 -2.03 -4.47 2.19
CA ALA A 57 -3.29 -4.14 1.53
C ALA A 57 -3.72 -2.72 1.87
N LEU A 58 -4.10 -1.95 0.85
CA LEU A 58 -4.81 -0.70 1.04
C LEU A 58 -6.30 -1.02 1.13
N ILE A 59 -6.92 -0.66 2.24
CA ILE A 59 -8.35 -0.84 2.49
C ILE A 59 -9.04 0.50 2.70
N LEU A 60 -10.35 0.53 2.46
CA LEU A 60 -11.22 1.61 2.89
C LEU A 60 -12.05 1.11 4.08
N HIS A 61 -11.90 1.76 5.22
CA HIS A 61 -12.62 1.47 6.46
C HIS A 61 -13.17 2.77 7.05
N HIS A 62 -14.49 2.85 7.29
CA HIS A 62 -15.18 4.08 7.71
C HIS A 62 -14.83 5.34 6.87
N GLY A 63 -14.65 5.17 5.56
CA GLY A 63 -14.31 6.27 4.64
C GLY A 63 -12.83 6.71 4.68
N GLN A 64 -11.98 6.04 5.46
CA GLN A 64 -10.54 6.31 5.53
C GLN A 64 -9.75 5.24 4.80
N ALA A 65 -8.78 5.66 4.00
CA ALA A 65 -7.83 4.77 3.35
C ALA A 65 -6.73 4.39 4.36
N ILE A 66 -6.60 3.09 4.64
CA ILE A 66 -5.67 2.58 5.65
C ILE A 66 -4.82 1.49 5.00
N LEU A 67 -3.50 1.63 5.10
CA LEU A 67 -2.59 0.55 4.74
C LEU A 67 -2.49 -0.44 5.92
N THR A 68 -2.65 -1.72 5.60
CA THR A 68 -2.76 -2.79 6.59
C THR A 68 -1.98 -4.01 6.12
N ARG A 69 -1.73 -4.95 7.04
CA ARG A 69 -1.23 -6.28 6.73
C ARG A 69 -2.37 -7.30 6.81
N TYR A 70 -2.61 -8.05 5.74
CA TYR A 70 -3.64 -9.08 5.73
C TYR A 70 -3.19 -10.33 6.50
N ARG A 71 -4.08 -10.87 7.32
CA ARG A 71 -3.96 -12.18 7.96
C ARG A 71 -5.21 -12.99 7.68
N HIS A 72 -5.05 -14.27 7.37
CA HIS A 72 -6.13 -15.20 7.07
C HIS A 72 -6.54 -16.00 8.31
N LEU A 73 -5.57 -16.34 9.18
CA LEU A 73 -5.78 -17.19 10.36
C LEU A 73 -5.51 -16.43 11.66
N PRO A 74 -6.25 -16.72 12.76
CA PRO A 74 -7.36 -17.68 12.84
C PRO A 74 -8.64 -17.21 12.14
N GLN A 75 -8.76 -15.90 11.89
CA GLN A 75 -9.83 -15.29 11.12
C GLN A 75 -9.25 -14.24 10.17
N ALA A 76 -9.88 -14.08 9.01
CA ALA A 76 -9.48 -13.10 8.02
C ALA A 76 -9.61 -11.67 8.56
N THR A 77 -8.48 -10.98 8.73
CA THR A 77 -8.39 -9.64 9.31
C THR A 77 -7.34 -8.79 8.57
N PHE A 78 -7.52 -7.48 8.65
CA PHE A 78 -6.56 -6.47 8.25
C PHE A 78 -5.93 -5.88 9.50
N THR A 79 -4.61 -5.99 9.65
CA THR A 79 -3.87 -5.45 10.79
C THR A 79 -3.28 -4.09 10.42
N PRO A 80 -3.87 -2.96 10.85
CA PRO A 80 -3.27 -1.64 10.70
C PRO A 80 -2.01 -1.49 11.58
N PRO A 81 -1.20 -0.44 11.38
CA PRO A 81 -0.13 -0.11 12.30
C PRO A 81 -0.68 0.26 13.68
N ALA A 82 0.08 -0.05 14.73
CA ALA A 82 -0.30 0.27 16.11
C ALA A 82 -0.53 1.79 16.26
N PRO A 83 -1.49 2.22 17.09
CA PRO A 83 -2.23 1.44 18.09
C PRO A 83 -3.58 0.87 17.60
N LEU A 84 -3.85 0.87 16.29
CA LEU A 84 -5.15 0.46 15.77
C LEU A 84 -5.38 -1.06 15.90
N GLU A 85 -6.62 -1.44 16.20
CA GLU A 85 -7.02 -2.84 16.34
C GLU A 85 -7.18 -3.53 14.97
N PRO A 86 -7.03 -4.87 14.89
CA PRO A 86 -7.33 -5.62 13.68
C PRO A 86 -8.78 -5.42 13.22
N ILE A 87 -8.95 -5.17 11.92
CA ILE A 87 -10.24 -4.94 11.29
C ILE A 87 -10.70 -6.26 10.63
N PRO A 88 -11.89 -6.79 10.94
CA PRO A 88 -12.44 -7.94 10.23
C PRO A 88 -12.51 -7.69 8.72
N LYS A 89 -12.21 -8.71 7.91
CA LYS A 89 -12.18 -8.55 6.45
C LYS A 89 -13.51 -8.01 5.89
N ASP A 90 -14.64 -8.41 6.47
CA ASP A 90 -15.97 -8.05 6.00
C ASP A 90 -16.38 -6.60 6.32
N ASP A 91 -15.66 -5.93 7.21
CA ASP A 91 -15.92 -4.53 7.61
C ASP A 91 -15.19 -3.52 6.72
N ALA A 92 -14.36 -3.98 5.78
CA ALA A 92 -13.52 -3.11 4.96
C ALA A 92 -13.59 -3.45 3.46
N VAL A 93 -13.39 -2.43 2.62
CA VAL A 93 -13.33 -2.60 1.16
C VAL A 93 -11.88 -2.61 0.70
N LEU A 94 -11.44 -3.72 0.11
CA LEU A 94 -10.11 -3.81 -0.51
C LEU A 94 -10.00 -2.85 -1.70
N GLN A 95 -9.07 -1.89 -1.62
CA GLN A 95 -8.72 -1.00 -2.72
C GLN A 95 -7.64 -1.62 -3.62
N GLY A 96 -6.72 -2.38 -3.01
CA GLY A 96 -5.72 -3.15 -3.73
C GLY A 96 -4.60 -3.63 -2.83
N VAL A 97 -3.67 -4.38 -3.42
CA VAL A 97 -2.54 -4.99 -2.73
C VAL A 97 -1.25 -4.34 -3.23
N VAL A 98 -0.38 -3.94 -2.31
CA VAL A 98 0.95 -3.41 -2.63
C VAL A 98 1.79 -4.55 -3.21
N THR A 99 2.28 -4.37 -4.43
CA THR A 99 3.13 -5.36 -5.11
C THR A 99 4.54 -4.85 -5.35
N CYS A 100 4.74 -3.54 -5.34
CA CYS A 100 6.07 -2.93 -5.36
C CYS A 100 6.09 -1.70 -4.44
N LEU A 101 7.19 -1.54 -3.70
CA LEU A 101 7.52 -0.33 -2.96
C LEU A 101 8.81 0.23 -3.55
N VAL A 102 8.77 1.50 -3.93
CA VAL A 102 9.92 2.22 -4.45
C VAL A 102 10.26 3.37 -3.52
N ARG A 103 11.48 3.32 -3.00
CA ARG A 103 12.01 4.32 -2.08
C ARG A 103 13.01 5.20 -2.81
N THR A 104 12.72 6.48 -2.89
CA THR A 104 13.70 7.49 -3.30
C THR A 104 14.55 7.86 -2.09
N MET A 105 15.87 7.70 -2.19
CA MET A 105 16.84 8.11 -1.17
C MET A 105 17.08 9.62 -1.23
#